data_AF-A0A1J3DDZ4-F1
#
_entry.id   AF-A0A1J3DDZ4-F1
#
_cell.length_a   1.000
_cell.length_b   1.000
_cell.length_c   1.000
_cell.angle_alpha   90.00
_cell.angle_beta   90.00
_cell.angle_gamma   90.00
#
_symmetry.space_group_name_H-M   'P 1'
#
loop_
_entity.id
_entity.type
_entity.pdbx_description
1 polymer ?
#
loop_
_entity_poly.entity_id
_entity_poly.type
_entity_poly.pdbx_seq_one_letter_code
_entity_poly.pdbx_strand_id
1 'polypeptide(L)'
;RNENLKAEETQEPLVTLPEAAAKIDHSELAKFLGRLLDDAWFLPTLQILKFYLFINEDLSKVSFPWEHVFKETNLSRLLDVPISHIPKPVYDVSVEWIKTQPSETLAESAVWASDIILTDWAKQYPCSKLSPVGAFVALAMVLRGKPDALAFVVPKLTKDPNYQEQDRILLIVWMTAQASQVDLYAGLYSWAHYLLPIAGDKSGCRRKSMDLILQLVENILSKPKALTTLVSGAVRKGQRLIPVSSFEILMRLTFPAPSARTKATKRFEAIYPLLKQVALLAPENSTGSKRMKEIFTFSLELAEEEDSVLAEEATAIAIWALTENADCFKLWDNLYTENLDASVDLLEKLADEWKDHSIKL
;
A
#
# COMPACT_ATOMS: atom_id res chain seq x y z
N ARG A 1 -24.66 -41.69 26.83
CA ARG A 1 -25.79 -41.94 25.90
C ARG A 1 -26.41 -40.56 25.66
N ASN A 2 -26.57 -40.17 24.40
CA ASN A 2 -27.21 -38.92 23.96
C ASN A 2 -28.70 -38.91 24.40
N GLU A 3 -29.57 -37.92 24.23
CA GLU A 3 -29.65 -36.69 23.41
C GLU A 3 -30.07 -35.51 24.35
N ASN A 4 -30.04 -34.19 24.06
CA ASN A 4 -29.66 -33.33 22.90
C ASN A 4 -29.22 -31.96 23.51
N LEU A 5 -28.41 -31.08 22.90
CA LEU A 5 -28.53 -30.33 21.63
C LEU A 5 -29.84 -29.53 21.46
N LYS A 6 -29.87 -28.32 22.04
CA LYS A 6 -30.49 -27.17 21.35
C LYS A 6 -29.36 -26.29 20.83
N ALA A 7 -29.41 -25.97 19.55
CA ALA A 7 -28.37 -25.23 18.86
C ALA A 7 -28.18 -23.84 19.49
N GLU A 8 -26.94 -23.36 19.52
CA GLU A 8 -26.70 -21.93 19.49
C GLU A 8 -27.31 -21.41 18.19
N GLU A 9 -28.27 -20.50 18.30
CA GLU A 9 -28.84 -19.81 17.14
C GLU A 9 -27.75 -18.97 16.51
N THR A 10 -27.11 -19.51 15.47
CA THR A 10 -26.36 -18.73 14.49
C THR A 10 -27.34 -17.70 13.92
N GLN A 11 -27.31 -16.47 14.43
CA GLN A 11 -28.18 -15.40 13.94
C GLN A 11 -27.91 -15.20 12.45
N GLU A 12 -28.87 -15.63 11.63
CA GLU A 12 -28.88 -15.30 10.21
C GLU A 12 -28.87 -13.77 10.05
N PRO A 13 -28.14 -13.21 9.08
CA PRO A 13 -28.16 -11.78 8.84
C PRO A 13 -29.59 -11.32 8.54
N LEU A 14 -30.15 -10.48 9.43
CA LEU A 14 -31.52 -9.96 9.34
C LEU A 14 -31.81 -9.24 8.00
N VAL A 15 -30.77 -8.71 7.35
CA VAL A 15 -30.80 -8.07 6.03
C VAL A 15 -29.44 -8.32 5.35
N THR A 16 -29.41 -8.56 4.03
CA THR A 16 -28.14 -8.66 3.28
C THR A 16 -27.53 -7.28 2.99
N LEU A 17 -26.23 -7.23 2.70
CA LEU A 17 -25.53 -5.97 2.40
C LEU A 17 -26.18 -5.16 1.25
N PRO A 18 -26.55 -5.74 0.09
CA PRO A 18 -27.24 -5.00 -0.98
C PRO A 18 -28.61 -4.46 -0.55
N GLU A 19 -29.39 -5.24 0.20
CA GLU A 19 -30.73 -4.84 0.66
C GLU A 19 -30.70 -3.72 1.70
N ALA A 20 -29.68 -3.70 2.56
CA ALA A 20 -29.46 -2.59 3.49
C ALA A 20 -28.97 -1.34 2.75
N ALA A 21 -27.99 -1.49 1.86
CA ALA A 21 -27.45 -0.36 1.08
C ALA A 21 -28.49 0.27 0.14
N ALA A 22 -29.44 -0.51 -0.39
CA ALA A 22 -30.53 -0.04 -1.23
C ALA A 22 -31.55 0.87 -0.50
N LYS A 23 -31.58 0.87 0.84
CA LYS A 23 -32.46 1.74 1.65
C LYS A 23 -31.91 3.16 1.82
N ILE A 24 -30.61 3.36 1.57
CA ILE A 24 -29.96 4.66 1.70
C ILE A 24 -30.45 5.57 0.57
N ASP A 25 -31.35 6.50 0.88
CA ASP A 25 -31.84 7.45 -0.11
C ASP A 25 -30.78 8.52 -0.43
N HIS A 26 -30.34 8.54 -1.69
CA HIS A 26 -29.32 9.46 -2.18
C HIS A 26 -29.74 10.95 -2.17
N SER A 27 -31.03 11.24 -2.24
CA SER A 27 -31.57 12.61 -2.23
C SER A 27 -31.65 13.15 -0.80
N GLU A 28 -32.06 12.34 0.17
CA GLU A 28 -31.97 12.68 1.60
C GLU A 28 -30.51 12.77 2.06
N LEU A 29 -29.63 11.87 1.60
CA LEU A 29 -28.18 11.97 1.83
C LEU A 29 -27.63 13.31 1.30
N ALA A 30 -27.96 13.69 0.06
CA ALA A 30 -27.50 14.96 -0.52
C ALA A 30 -27.99 16.18 0.29
N LYS A 31 -29.27 16.19 0.71
CA LYS A 31 -29.83 17.24 1.58
C LYS A 31 -29.13 17.29 2.95
N PHE A 32 -28.86 16.13 3.54
CA PHE A 32 -28.19 16.00 4.84
C PHE A 32 -26.75 16.51 4.78
N LEU A 33 -25.99 16.10 3.75
CA LEU A 33 -24.63 16.56 3.51
C LEU A 33 -24.55 18.06 3.22
N GLY A 34 -25.54 18.63 2.51
CA GLY A 34 -25.68 20.07 2.33
C GLY A 34 -25.81 20.81 3.66
N ARG A 35 -26.80 20.42 4.49
CA ARG A 35 -26.99 21.02 5.83
C ARG A 35 -25.78 20.84 6.75
N LEU A 36 -25.06 19.72 6.64
CA LEU A 36 -23.84 19.48 7.41
C LEU A 36 -22.73 20.49 7.11
N LEU A 37 -22.60 20.90 5.86
CA LEU A 37 -21.66 21.94 5.46
C LEU A 37 -22.05 23.30 6.06
N ASP A 38 -23.34 23.64 6.08
CA ASP A 38 -23.84 24.89 6.66
C ASP A 38 -23.75 24.92 8.20
N ASP A 39 -24.28 23.90 8.87
CA ASP A 39 -24.46 23.84 10.33
C ASP A 39 -23.15 23.58 11.11
N ALA A 40 -22.17 22.92 10.49
CA ALA A 40 -20.98 22.39 11.17
C ALA A 40 -19.67 22.71 10.44
N TRP A 41 -19.63 23.75 9.61
CA TRP A 41 -18.44 24.16 8.83
C TRP A 41 -17.14 24.24 9.64
N PHE A 42 -17.22 24.67 10.90
CA PHE A 42 -16.09 24.85 11.81
C PHE A 42 -15.66 23.57 12.57
N LEU A 43 -16.35 22.44 12.37
CA LEU A 43 -16.02 21.13 12.98
C LEU A 43 -15.99 20.00 11.94
N PRO A 44 -14.96 19.93 11.07
CA PRO A 44 -14.83 18.88 10.05
C PRO A 44 -14.95 17.45 10.61
N THR A 45 -14.34 17.17 11.77
CA THR A 45 -14.39 15.84 12.42
C THR A 45 -15.83 15.45 12.79
N LEU A 46 -16.66 16.41 13.21
CA LEU A 46 -18.07 16.18 13.52
C LEU A 46 -18.90 15.94 12.25
N GLN A 47 -18.60 16.65 11.16
CA GLN A 47 -19.26 16.42 9.87
C GLN A 47 -19.02 14.97 9.40
N ILE A 48 -17.77 14.52 9.43
CA ILE A 48 -17.42 13.16 9.03
C ILE A 48 -18.07 12.12 9.95
N LEU A 49 -18.03 12.30 11.28
CA LEU A 49 -18.73 11.39 12.20
C LEU A 49 -20.23 11.30 11.90
N LYS A 50 -20.90 12.43 11.62
CA LYS A 50 -22.32 12.45 11.26
C LYS A 50 -22.60 11.77 9.91
N PHE A 51 -21.73 11.92 8.91
CA PHE A 51 -21.81 11.17 7.65
C PHE A 51 -21.67 9.65 7.87
N TYR A 52 -20.68 9.21 8.65
CA TYR A 52 -20.49 7.79 9.01
C TYR A 52 -21.73 7.22 9.71
N LEU A 53 -22.32 7.96 10.65
CA LEU A 53 -23.53 7.53 11.36
C LEU A 53 -24.75 7.39 10.43
N PHE A 54 -24.92 8.31 9.48
CA PHE A 54 -25.98 8.23 8.46
C PHE A 54 -25.83 6.99 7.58
N ILE A 55 -24.65 6.76 7.01
CA ILE A 55 -24.38 5.57 6.18
C ILE A 55 -24.50 4.27 6.98
N ASN A 56 -24.12 4.28 8.27
CA ASN A 56 -24.21 3.12 9.13
C ASN A 56 -25.64 2.80 9.63
N GLU A 57 -26.63 3.68 9.48
CA GLU A 57 -27.99 3.48 10.04
C GLU A 57 -28.63 2.17 9.55
N ASP A 58 -28.68 1.95 8.23
CA ASP A 58 -29.17 0.69 7.67
C ASP A 58 -28.12 -0.42 7.64
N LEU A 59 -26.84 -0.08 7.41
CA LEU A 59 -25.75 -1.07 7.36
C LEU A 59 -25.50 -1.76 8.71
N SER A 60 -25.86 -1.13 9.82
CA SER A 60 -25.76 -1.71 11.16
C SER A 60 -26.60 -2.97 11.37
N LYS A 61 -27.58 -3.22 10.49
CA LYS A 61 -28.48 -4.38 10.51
C LYS A 61 -27.89 -5.59 9.77
N VAL A 62 -26.72 -5.44 9.14
CA VAL A 62 -26.06 -6.46 8.32
C VAL A 62 -25.00 -7.18 9.14
N SER A 63 -25.12 -8.50 9.29
CA SER A 63 -23.99 -9.35 9.65
C SER A 63 -23.26 -9.77 8.37
N PHE A 64 -21.96 -9.52 8.28
CA PHE A 64 -21.13 -9.89 7.13
C PHE A 64 -19.82 -10.51 7.62
N PRO A 65 -19.46 -11.72 7.16
CA PRO A 65 -18.31 -12.46 7.69
C PRO A 65 -16.99 -11.96 7.10
N TRP A 66 -16.65 -10.70 7.38
CA TRP A 66 -15.47 -10.02 6.87
C TRP A 66 -14.19 -10.82 7.10
N GLU A 67 -13.98 -11.33 8.31
CA GLU A 67 -12.81 -12.14 8.66
C GLU A 67 -12.63 -13.36 7.72
N HIS A 68 -13.72 -14.05 7.39
CA HIS A 68 -13.73 -15.20 6.46
C HIS A 68 -13.48 -14.75 5.02
N VAL A 69 -14.16 -13.68 4.58
CA VAL A 69 -14.00 -13.11 3.24
C VAL A 69 -12.54 -12.68 3.02
N PHE A 70 -11.92 -11.99 3.97
CA PHE A 70 -10.51 -11.62 3.92
C PHE A 70 -9.54 -12.80 4.06
N LYS A 71 -9.91 -13.87 4.75
CA LYS A 71 -9.05 -15.05 4.93
C LYS A 71 -9.12 -16.02 3.74
N GLU A 72 -10.20 -16.07 2.96
CA GLU A 72 -10.36 -17.09 1.91
C GLU A 72 -10.40 -16.55 0.48
N THR A 73 -10.48 -15.23 0.30
CA THR A 73 -10.74 -14.64 -1.02
C THR A 73 -9.50 -13.98 -1.62
N ASN A 74 -9.27 -14.20 -2.93
CA ASN A 74 -8.28 -13.45 -3.71
C ASN A 74 -8.57 -11.94 -3.68
N LEU A 75 -7.50 -11.13 -3.69
CA LEU A 75 -7.57 -9.68 -3.58
C LEU A 75 -8.50 -9.05 -4.63
N SER A 76 -8.55 -9.61 -5.84
CA SER A 76 -9.41 -9.13 -6.93
C SER A 76 -10.90 -9.01 -6.57
N ARG A 77 -11.43 -9.89 -5.71
CA ARG A 77 -12.83 -9.81 -5.23
C ARG A 77 -12.96 -8.87 -4.01
N LEU A 78 -11.91 -8.77 -3.20
CA LEU A 78 -11.85 -7.86 -2.04
C LEU A 78 -11.77 -6.37 -2.45
N LEU A 79 -11.36 -6.10 -3.69
CA LEU A 79 -11.39 -4.76 -4.29
C LEU A 79 -12.82 -4.23 -4.44
N ASP A 80 -13.72 -5.06 -4.96
CA ASP A 80 -15.07 -4.63 -5.28
C ASP A 80 -15.94 -4.47 -4.03
N VAL A 81 -15.78 -5.36 -3.05
CA VAL A 81 -16.54 -5.33 -1.79
C VAL A 81 -15.97 -4.28 -0.81
N PRO A 82 -16.80 -3.44 -0.16
CA PRO A 82 -18.27 -3.40 -0.21
C PRO A 82 -18.86 -2.50 -1.30
N ILE A 83 -18.06 -1.69 -2.00
CA ILE A 83 -18.55 -0.62 -2.90
C ILE A 83 -19.45 -1.15 -4.02
N SER A 84 -19.22 -2.37 -4.51
CA SER A 84 -20.07 -3.06 -5.50
C SER A 84 -21.51 -3.31 -5.04
N HIS A 85 -21.77 -3.28 -3.74
CA HIS A 85 -23.10 -3.42 -3.16
C HIS A 85 -23.78 -2.09 -2.84
N ILE A 86 -23.06 -0.96 -2.96
CA ILE A 86 -23.60 0.37 -2.70
C ILE A 86 -24.27 0.91 -3.97
N PRO A 87 -25.51 1.43 -3.90
CA PRO A 87 -26.14 2.09 -5.04
C PRO A 87 -25.27 3.22 -5.58
N LYS A 88 -25.00 3.23 -6.89
CA LYS A 88 -24.11 4.21 -7.52
C LYS A 88 -24.45 5.67 -7.16
N PRO A 89 -25.72 6.14 -7.14
CA PRO A 89 -26.04 7.52 -6.74
C PRO A 89 -25.62 7.86 -5.30
N VAL A 90 -25.71 6.89 -4.37
CA VAL A 90 -25.27 7.06 -2.97
C VAL A 90 -23.74 7.18 -2.91
N TYR A 91 -23.03 6.33 -3.67
CA TYR A 91 -21.57 6.39 -3.77
C TYR A 91 -21.09 7.71 -4.38
N ASP A 92 -21.65 8.12 -5.52
CA ASP A 92 -21.25 9.34 -6.23
C ASP A 92 -21.47 10.58 -5.34
N VAL A 93 -22.64 10.73 -4.71
CA VAL A 93 -22.93 11.83 -3.76
C VAL A 93 -21.96 11.83 -2.56
N SER A 94 -21.69 10.65 -1.98
CA SER A 94 -20.77 10.52 -0.85
C SER A 94 -19.35 10.93 -1.23
N VAL A 95 -18.87 10.48 -2.39
CA VAL A 95 -17.49 10.71 -2.84
C VAL A 95 -17.25 12.15 -3.26
N GLU A 96 -18.20 12.81 -3.93
CA GLU A 96 -18.08 14.24 -4.23
C GLU A 96 -18.03 15.09 -2.95
N TRP A 97 -18.82 14.76 -1.93
CA TRP A 97 -18.73 15.42 -0.63
C TRP A 97 -17.41 15.13 0.10
N ILE A 98 -16.94 13.88 0.11
CA ILE A 98 -15.64 13.50 0.71
C ILE A 98 -14.48 14.30 0.11
N LYS A 99 -14.49 14.57 -1.21
CA LYS A 99 -13.45 15.36 -1.86
C LYS A 99 -13.30 16.77 -1.27
N THR A 100 -14.39 17.39 -0.78
CA THR A 100 -14.35 18.73 -0.17
C THR A 100 -13.74 18.74 1.22
N GLN A 101 -13.71 17.62 1.94
CA GLN A 101 -13.26 17.53 3.33
C GLN A 101 -11.72 17.54 3.46
N PRO A 102 -11.12 18.07 4.54
CA PRO A 102 -9.67 18.09 4.71
C PRO A 102 -9.05 16.68 4.80
N SER A 103 -7.90 16.46 4.16
CA SER A 103 -7.24 15.13 4.13
C SER A 103 -6.83 14.62 5.51
N GLU A 104 -6.43 15.51 6.42
CA GLU A 104 -6.00 15.15 7.78
C GLU A 104 -7.20 14.67 8.60
N THR A 105 -8.33 15.36 8.54
CA THR A 105 -9.58 14.97 9.22
C THR A 105 -10.12 13.65 8.67
N LEU A 106 -10.05 13.44 7.35
CA LEU A 106 -10.41 12.17 6.72
C LEU A 106 -9.46 11.02 7.15
N ALA A 107 -8.18 11.31 7.37
CA ALA A 107 -7.25 10.33 7.89
C ALA A 107 -7.53 9.97 9.36
N GLU A 108 -7.93 10.93 10.20
CA GLU A 108 -8.38 10.66 11.57
C GLU A 108 -9.64 9.77 11.60
N SER A 109 -10.64 10.07 10.76
CA SER A 109 -11.84 9.23 10.66
C SER A 109 -11.54 7.84 10.10
N ALA A 110 -10.57 7.72 9.19
CA ALA A 110 -10.17 6.44 8.61
C ALA A 110 -9.38 5.56 9.60
N VAL A 111 -8.58 6.15 10.49
CA VAL A 111 -7.98 5.44 11.64
C VAL A 111 -9.06 4.94 12.58
N TRP A 112 -9.98 5.80 13.01
CA TRP A 112 -11.10 5.41 13.87
C TRP A 112 -11.99 4.32 13.26
N ALA A 113 -12.25 4.37 11.95
CA ALA A 113 -12.95 3.32 11.23
C ALA A 113 -12.16 2.00 11.20
N SER A 114 -10.83 2.08 11.10
CA SER A 114 -9.93 0.92 11.19
C SER A 114 -9.93 0.31 12.59
N ASP A 115 -9.96 1.14 13.64
CA ASP A 115 -10.05 0.69 15.03
C ASP A 115 -11.34 -0.11 15.27
N ILE A 116 -12.49 0.35 14.75
CA ILE A 116 -13.76 -0.39 14.82
C ILE A 116 -13.64 -1.78 14.19
N ILE A 117 -13.01 -1.87 13.01
CA ILE A 117 -12.81 -3.13 12.28
C ILE A 117 -11.87 -4.08 13.03
N LEU A 118 -10.71 -3.59 13.49
CA LEU A 118 -9.70 -4.42 14.16
C LEU A 118 -10.16 -4.88 15.55
N THR A 119 -10.95 -4.05 16.25
CA THR A 119 -11.55 -4.35 17.55
C THR A 119 -12.62 -5.45 17.42
N ASP A 120 -13.44 -5.40 16.36
CA ASP A 120 -14.41 -6.45 16.01
C ASP A 120 -13.72 -7.78 15.67
N TRP A 121 -12.69 -7.77 14.81
CA TRP A 121 -11.91 -8.96 14.48
C TRP A 121 -11.21 -9.58 15.70
N ALA A 122 -10.74 -8.75 16.63
CA ALA A 122 -10.18 -9.20 17.91
C ALA A 122 -11.26 -9.74 18.88
N LYS A 123 -12.56 -9.61 18.55
CA LYS A 123 -13.72 -9.92 19.39
C LYS A 123 -13.70 -9.19 20.73
N GLN A 124 -13.06 -8.03 20.77
CA GLN A 124 -12.97 -7.19 21.95
C GLN A 124 -14.13 -6.18 21.91
N TYR A 125 -15.09 -6.28 22.84
CA TYR A 125 -16.23 -5.36 23.03
C TYR A 125 -17.01 -4.96 21.75
N PRO A 126 -18.24 -5.48 21.52
CA PRO A 126 -19.06 -5.00 20.40
C PRO A 126 -19.36 -3.50 20.56
N CYS A 127 -18.89 -2.68 19.60
CA CYS A 127 -19.18 -1.25 19.58
C CYS A 127 -20.67 -1.04 19.24
N SER A 128 -21.49 -0.87 20.28
CA SER A 128 -22.96 -1.07 20.21
C SER A 128 -23.77 -0.14 19.31
N LYS A 129 -23.11 0.77 18.57
CA LYS A 129 -23.76 1.70 17.62
C LYS A 129 -23.14 1.74 16.23
N LEU A 130 -21.98 1.10 16.00
CA LEU A 130 -21.22 1.20 14.76
C LEU A 130 -20.82 -0.19 14.30
N SER A 131 -21.27 -0.56 13.10
CA SER A 131 -20.97 -1.87 12.53
C SER A 131 -19.64 -1.87 11.79
N PRO A 132 -18.92 -3.01 11.77
CA PRO A 132 -17.78 -3.21 10.88
C PRO A 132 -18.15 -2.97 9.41
N VAL A 133 -19.36 -3.35 9.00
CA VAL A 133 -19.90 -3.13 7.65
C VAL A 133 -19.93 -1.65 7.28
N GLY A 134 -20.51 -0.80 8.15
CA GLY A 134 -20.54 0.64 7.96
C GLY A 134 -19.13 1.26 7.93
N ALA A 135 -18.24 0.78 8.80
CA ALA A 135 -16.84 1.20 8.82
C ALA A 135 -16.11 0.85 7.51
N PHE A 136 -16.26 -0.38 6.99
CA PHE A 136 -15.70 -0.78 5.69
C PHE A 136 -16.24 0.05 4.52
N VAL A 137 -17.55 0.32 4.49
CA VAL A 137 -18.16 1.12 3.42
C VAL A 137 -17.61 2.54 3.40
N ALA A 138 -17.66 3.22 4.55
CA ALA A 138 -17.20 4.59 4.65
C ALA A 138 -15.68 4.70 4.45
N LEU A 139 -14.87 3.77 4.97
CA LEU A 139 -13.42 3.72 4.74
C LEU A 139 -13.09 3.52 3.24
N ALA A 140 -13.80 2.65 2.52
CA ALA A 140 -13.63 2.49 1.08
C ALA A 140 -14.03 3.76 0.30
N MET A 141 -15.11 4.44 0.69
CA MET A 141 -15.50 5.72 0.10
C MET A 141 -14.44 6.81 0.35
N VAL A 142 -13.90 6.91 1.56
CA VAL A 142 -12.83 7.86 1.90
C VAL A 142 -11.58 7.60 1.06
N LEU A 143 -11.14 6.34 0.96
CA LEU A 143 -9.92 5.99 0.23
C LEU A 143 -10.05 6.11 -1.29
N ARG A 144 -11.24 5.90 -1.86
CA ARG A 144 -11.50 6.16 -3.29
C ARG A 144 -11.74 7.65 -3.58
N GLY A 145 -12.37 8.38 -2.66
CA GLY A 145 -12.65 9.81 -2.84
C GLY A 145 -11.44 10.71 -2.61
N LYS A 146 -10.58 10.38 -1.63
CA LYS A 146 -9.38 11.15 -1.29
C LYS A 146 -8.20 10.23 -0.92
N PRO A 147 -7.61 9.51 -1.89
CA PRO A 147 -6.58 8.49 -1.65
C PRO A 147 -5.32 9.00 -0.94
N ASP A 148 -5.02 10.31 -1.03
CA ASP A 148 -3.97 10.98 -0.24
C ASP A 148 -4.09 10.76 1.29
N ALA A 149 -5.30 10.50 1.81
CA ALA A 149 -5.51 10.20 3.23
C ALA A 149 -4.76 8.92 3.68
N LEU A 150 -4.55 7.95 2.79
CA LEU A 150 -3.87 6.68 3.08
C LEU A 150 -2.46 6.90 3.67
N ALA A 151 -1.73 7.90 3.18
CA ALA A 151 -0.38 8.23 3.64
C ALA A 151 -0.30 8.64 5.12
N PHE A 152 -1.42 9.07 5.71
CA PHE A 152 -1.54 9.45 7.12
C PHE A 152 -2.11 8.32 7.99
N VAL A 153 -2.91 7.42 7.40
CA VAL A 153 -3.57 6.30 8.10
C VAL A 153 -2.59 5.16 8.35
N VAL A 154 -1.88 4.70 7.30
CA VAL A 154 -1.02 3.50 7.39
C VAL A 154 0.10 3.64 8.44
N PRO A 155 0.82 4.78 8.57
CA PRO A 155 1.84 4.94 9.62
C PRO A 155 1.33 4.76 11.05
N LYS A 156 0.06 5.13 11.31
CA LYS A 156 -0.56 5.02 12.63
C LYS A 156 -0.84 3.54 12.93
N LEU A 157 -1.52 2.84 12.01
CA LEU A 157 -1.87 1.43 12.17
C LEU A 157 -0.63 0.52 12.23
N THR A 158 0.38 0.74 11.37
CA THR A 158 1.61 -0.06 11.37
C THR A 158 2.37 0.00 12.71
N LYS A 159 2.22 1.09 13.48
CA LYS A 159 2.90 1.30 14.77
C LYS A 159 2.05 0.95 15.99
N ASP A 160 0.76 0.69 15.83
CA ASP A 160 -0.13 0.41 16.97
C ASP A 160 0.11 -0.99 17.56
N PRO A 161 0.52 -1.12 18.83
CA PRO A 161 0.76 -2.42 19.47
C PRO A 161 -0.52 -3.15 19.91
N ASN A 162 -1.69 -2.51 19.89
CA ASN A 162 -2.94 -3.07 20.43
C ASN A 162 -3.55 -4.16 19.53
N TYR A 163 -3.16 -4.21 18.26
CA TYR A 163 -3.75 -5.08 17.24
C TYR A 163 -2.78 -6.15 16.74
N GLN A 164 -3.30 -7.35 16.44
CA GLN A 164 -2.49 -8.40 15.85
C GLN A 164 -1.88 -7.94 14.53
N GLU A 165 -0.59 -8.21 14.35
CA GLU A 165 0.18 -7.78 13.18
C GLU A 165 -0.44 -8.28 11.86
N GLN A 166 -0.92 -9.54 11.84
CA GLN A 166 -1.53 -10.12 10.65
C GLN A 166 -2.84 -9.40 10.26
N ASP A 167 -3.64 -9.00 11.24
CA ASP A 167 -4.91 -8.30 11.02
C ASP A 167 -4.67 -6.86 10.55
N ARG A 168 -3.66 -6.18 11.12
CA ARG A 168 -3.19 -4.88 10.65
C ARG A 168 -2.70 -4.94 9.20
N ILE A 169 -1.85 -5.91 8.85
CA ILE A 169 -1.35 -6.10 7.47
C ILE A 169 -2.52 -6.34 6.50
N LEU A 170 -3.47 -7.19 6.87
CA LEU A 170 -4.64 -7.52 6.06
C LEU A 170 -5.49 -6.28 5.74
N LEU A 171 -5.76 -5.45 6.74
CA LEU A 171 -6.50 -4.20 6.57
C LEU A 171 -5.70 -3.17 5.75
N ILE A 172 -4.38 -3.02 5.99
CA ILE A 172 -3.51 -2.12 5.23
C ILE A 172 -3.42 -2.53 3.75
N VAL A 173 -3.32 -3.83 3.45
CA VAL A 173 -3.37 -4.34 2.08
C VAL A 173 -4.69 -3.94 1.42
N TRP A 174 -5.83 -4.18 2.08
CA TRP A 174 -7.14 -3.83 1.53
C TRP A 174 -7.34 -2.33 1.32
N MET A 175 -6.97 -1.50 2.30
CA MET A 175 -7.05 -0.04 2.18
C MET A 175 -6.20 0.48 1.01
N THR A 176 -4.98 -0.04 0.87
CA THR A 176 -4.09 0.28 -0.25
C THR A 176 -4.70 -0.17 -1.59
N ALA A 177 -5.35 -1.33 -1.59
CA ALA A 177 -6.06 -1.87 -2.75
C ALA A 177 -7.25 -0.97 -3.16
N GLN A 178 -8.01 -0.42 -2.20
CA GLN A 178 -9.10 0.53 -2.45
C GLN A 178 -8.58 1.86 -3.03
N ALA A 179 -7.56 2.46 -2.42
CA ALA A 179 -6.95 3.69 -2.93
C ALA A 179 -6.39 3.51 -4.35
N SER A 180 -5.76 2.36 -4.63
CA SER A 180 -5.21 2.04 -5.96
C SER A 180 -6.25 1.89 -7.08
N GLN A 181 -7.55 1.82 -6.78
CA GLN A 181 -8.58 1.85 -7.83
C GLN A 181 -8.73 3.24 -8.47
N VAL A 182 -8.29 4.31 -7.78
CA VAL A 182 -8.43 5.70 -8.23
C VAL A 182 -7.07 6.37 -8.39
N ASP A 183 -6.09 6.06 -7.53
CA ASP A 183 -4.75 6.64 -7.56
C ASP A 183 -3.66 5.57 -7.39
N LEU A 184 -3.02 5.20 -8.51
CA LEU A 184 -1.94 4.21 -8.54
C LEU A 184 -0.70 4.67 -7.74
N TYR A 185 -0.44 5.98 -7.67
CA TYR A 185 0.66 6.52 -6.87
C TYR A 185 0.40 6.25 -5.39
N ALA A 186 -0.79 6.59 -4.87
CA ALA A 186 -1.13 6.36 -3.47
C ALA A 186 -1.05 4.86 -3.10
N GLY A 187 -1.50 4.00 -4.02
CA GLY A 187 -1.38 2.55 -3.93
C GLY A 187 0.08 2.08 -3.81
N LEU A 188 0.92 2.39 -4.80
CA LEU A 188 2.30 1.91 -4.82
C LEU A 188 3.17 2.58 -3.75
N TYR A 189 2.87 3.83 -3.36
CA TYR A 189 3.52 4.53 -2.25
C TYR A 189 3.33 3.78 -0.94
N SER A 190 2.08 3.48 -0.58
CA SER A 190 1.76 2.73 0.64
C SER A 190 2.42 1.34 0.62
N TRP A 191 2.38 0.66 -0.53
CA TRP A 191 3.04 -0.62 -0.69
C TRP A 191 4.56 -0.54 -0.47
N ALA A 192 5.25 0.38 -1.14
CA ALA A 192 6.71 0.49 -1.07
C ALA A 192 7.21 0.99 0.30
N HIS A 193 6.48 1.89 0.97
CA HIS A 193 6.88 2.47 2.25
C HIS A 193 6.54 1.60 3.46
N TYR A 194 5.50 0.77 3.40
CA TYR A 194 4.99 0.05 4.59
C TYR A 194 4.87 -1.47 4.41
N LEU A 195 4.44 -1.96 3.24
CA LEU A 195 4.21 -3.40 3.03
C LEU A 195 5.46 -4.14 2.55
N LEU A 196 6.25 -3.54 1.66
CA LEU A 196 7.49 -4.13 1.17
C LEU A 196 8.56 -4.30 2.28
N PRO A 197 8.74 -3.37 3.24
CA PRO A 197 9.63 -3.61 4.38
C PRO A 197 9.20 -4.80 5.25
N ILE A 198 7.89 -5.01 5.43
CA ILE A 198 7.36 -6.19 6.14
C ILE A 198 7.62 -7.48 5.36
N ALA A 199 7.54 -7.43 4.02
CA ALA A 199 7.91 -8.56 3.17
C ALA A 199 9.42 -8.88 3.22
N GLY A 200 10.27 -7.87 3.39
CA GLY A 200 11.73 -8.00 3.49
C GLY A 200 12.29 -8.35 4.87
N ASP A 201 11.47 -8.41 5.92
CA ASP A 201 11.96 -8.67 7.27
C ASP A 201 12.52 -10.09 7.43
N LYS A 202 13.75 -10.16 7.97
CA LYS A 202 14.48 -11.39 8.31
C LYS A 202 13.77 -12.22 9.38
N SER A 203 12.87 -11.62 10.18
CA SER A 203 12.00 -12.37 11.11
C SER A 203 11.01 -13.30 10.39
N GLY A 204 10.78 -13.07 9.08
CA GLY A 204 10.02 -13.92 8.20
C GLY A 204 8.56 -13.50 8.07
N CYS A 205 8.25 -12.73 7.02
CA CYS A 205 6.87 -12.42 6.66
C CYS A 205 6.03 -13.70 6.51
N ARG A 206 4.88 -13.78 7.19
CA ARG A 206 3.96 -14.93 7.07
C ARG A 206 3.60 -15.15 5.60
N ARG A 207 3.72 -16.39 5.09
CA ARG A 207 3.50 -16.72 3.66
C ARG A 207 2.19 -16.14 3.07
N LYS A 208 1.13 -16.10 3.88
CA LYS A 208 -0.18 -15.53 3.49
C LYS A 208 -0.14 -14.01 3.34
N SER A 209 0.55 -13.30 4.24
CA SER A 209 0.76 -11.87 4.16
C SER A 209 1.62 -11.52 2.94
N MET A 210 2.73 -12.23 2.72
CA MET A 210 3.58 -12.11 1.52
C MET A 210 2.77 -12.30 0.23
N ASP A 211 1.92 -13.32 0.16
CA ASP A 211 1.07 -13.57 -1.00
C ASP A 211 0.11 -12.42 -1.31
N LEU A 212 -0.55 -11.87 -0.29
CA LEU A 212 -1.44 -10.71 -0.40
C LEU A 212 -0.71 -9.41 -0.79
N ILE A 213 0.49 -9.18 -0.23
CA ILE A 213 1.37 -8.05 -0.55
C ILE A 213 1.80 -8.11 -2.03
N LEU A 214 2.09 -9.30 -2.55
CA LEU A 214 2.39 -9.50 -3.97
C LEU A 214 1.14 -9.35 -4.86
N GLN A 215 -0.01 -9.93 -4.47
CA GLN A 215 -1.27 -9.77 -5.21
C GLN A 215 -1.65 -8.29 -5.38
N LEU A 216 -1.36 -7.46 -4.38
CA LEU A 216 -1.61 -6.01 -4.41
C LEU A 216 -0.77 -5.29 -5.46
N VAL A 217 0.56 -5.47 -5.45
CA VAL A 217 1.43 -4.80 -6.43
C VAL A 217 1.20 -5.34 -7.85
N GLU A 218 0.95 -6.64 -8.02
CA GLU A 218 0.56 -7.22 -9.31
C GLU A 218 -0.74 -6.61 -9.85
N ASN A 219 -1.75 -6.41 -8.99
CA ASN A 219 -2.98 -5.70 -9.37
C ASN A 219 -2.73 -4.23 -9.71
N ILE A 220 -1.81 -3.53 -9.03
CA ILE A 220 -1.46 -2.13 -9.35
C ILE A 220 -0.76 -2.05 -10.71
N LEU A 221 0.24 -2.92 -10.95
CA LEU A 221 1.07 -2.89 -12.14
C LEU A 221 0.36 -3.43 -13.40
N SER A 222 -0.64 -4.30 -13.25
CA SER A 222 -1.46 -4.79 -14.36
C SER A 222 -2.47 -3.76 -14.90
N LYS A 223 -2.65 -2.61 -14.24
CA LYS A 223 -3.56 -1.55 -14.73
C LYS A 223 -3.01 -0.94 -16.03
N PRO A 224 -3.86 -0.66 -17.04
CA PRO A 224 -3.44 0.03 -18.26
C PRO A 224 -2.73 1.36 -17.93
N LYS A 225 -1.60 1.62 -18.59
CA LYS A 225 -0.77 2.82 -18.36
C LYS A 225 -0.20 2.97 -16.93
N ALA A 226 -0.10 1.88 -16.16
CA ALA A 226 0.51 1.92 -14.83
C ALA A 226 1.94 2.51 -14.86
N LEU A 227 2.84 1.97 -15.68
CA LEU A 227 4.23 2.47 -15.79
C LEU A 227 4.30 3.97 -16.08
N THR A 228 3.60 4.47 -17.10
CA THR A 228 3.66 5.90 -17.46
C THR A 228 3.10 6.80 -16.36
N THR A 229 2.03 6.36 -15.68
CA THR A 229 1.43 7.08 -14.54
C THR A 229 2.41 7.13 -13.36
N LEU A 230 2.98 5.98 -12.98
CA LEU A 230 3.88 5.84 -11.83
C LEU A 230 5.22 6.55 -12.04
N VAL A 231 5.79 6.50 -13.25
CA VAL A 231 7.00 7.27 -13.61
C VAL A 231 6.72 8.78 -13.60
N SER A 232 5.62 9.24 -14.21
CA SER A 232 5.26 10.67 -14.19
C SER A 232 5.03 11.22 -12.78
N GLY A 233 4.55 10.36 -11.87
CA GLY A 233 4.32 10.68 -10.47
C GLY A 233 5.47 10.31 -9.52
N ALA A 234 6.62 9.83 -10.00
CA ALA A 234 7.63 9.15 -9.16
C ALA A 234 8.19 9.98 -7.98
N VAL A 235 8.04 11.30 -8.02
CA VAL A 235 8.08 12.17 -6.83
C VAL A 235 6.77 12.98 -6.77
N ARG A 236 6.04 12.89 -5.65
CA ARG A 236 4.84 13.70 -5.37
C ARG A 236 4.98 14.35 -4.00
N LYS A 237 4.69 15.66 -3.91
CA LYS A 237 4.80 16.45 -2.66
C LYS A 237 6.19 16.32 -1.98
N GLY A 238 7.24 16.19 -2.78
CA GLY A 238 8.63 16.01 -2.30
C GLY A 238 8.98 14.62 -1.78
N GLN A 239 8.02 13.69 -1.72
CA GLN A 239 8.24 12.30 -1.32
C GLN A 239 8.46 11.42 -2.56
N ARG A 240 9.41 10.47 -2.45
CA ARG A 240 9.71 9.49 -3.50
C ARG A 240 8.70 8.34 -3.43
N LEU A 241 8.28 7.83 -4.58
CA LEU A 241 7.35 6.69 -4.66
C LEU A 241 7.95 5.40 -4.09
N ILE A 242 9.20 5.10 -4.45
CA ILE A 242 9.99 3.99 -3.92
C ILE A 242 11.20 4.58 -3.16
N PRO A 243 11.28 4.42 -1.83
CA PRO A 243 12.47 4.74 -1.04
C PRO A 243 13.69 3.92 -1.45
N VAL A 244 14.91 4.41 -1.17
CA VAL A 244 16.15 3.70 -1.51
C VAL A 244 16.22 2.36 -0.76
N SER A 245 15.94 2.35 0.54
CA SER A 245 15.85 1.12 1.34
C SER A 245 14.79 0.15 0.83
N SER A 246 13.66 0.63 0.32
CA SER A 246 12.64 -0.21 -0.30
C SER A 246 13.10 -0.78 -1.63
N PHE A 247 13.94 -0.07 -2.39
CA PHE A 247 14.52 -0.57 -3.65
C PHE A 247 15.59 -1.64 -3.40
N GLU A 248 16.45 -1.42 -2.40
CA GLU A 248 17.41 -2.41 -1.88
C GLU A 248 16.70 -3.70 -1.41
N ILE A 249 15.62 -3.58 -0.63
CA ILE A 249 14.77 -4.71 -0.20
C ILE A 249 14.15 -5.41 -1.42
N LEU A 250 13.66 -4.66 -2.40
CA LEU A 250 13.11 -5.23 -3.64
C LEU A 250 14.16 -6.06 -4.39
N MET A 251 15.42 -5.59 -4.48
CA MET A 251 16.51 -6.33 -5.09
C MET A 251 16.79 -7.65 -4.36
N ARG A 252 17.00 -7.62 -3.04
CA ARG A 252 17.25 -8.85 -2.25
C ARG A 252 16.09 -9.86 -2.32
N LEU A 253 14.84 -9.39 -2.42
CA LEU A 253 13.67 -10.26 -2.59
C LEU A 253 13.52 -10.84 -4.02
N THR A 254 14.08 -10.15 -5.02
CA THR A 254 14.08 -10.58 -6.42
C THR A 254 15.20 -11.58 -6.70
N PHE A 255 16.40 -11.33 -6.18
CA PHE A 255 17.60 -12.13 -6.42
C PHE A 255 18.16 -12.77 -5.13
N PRO A 256 17.35 -13.52 -4.34
CA PRO A 256 17.87 -14.22 -3.18
C PRO A 256 18.79 -15.38 -3.60
N ALA A 257 19.71 -15.76 -2.72
CA ALA A 257 20.61 -16.90 -2.89
C ALA A 257 19.86 -18.17 -3.38
N PRO A 258 20.47 -19.03 -4.21
CA PRO A 258 19.77 -20.14 -4.88
C PRO A 258 18.96 -21.06 -3.94
N SER A 259 19.44 -21.29 -2.71
CA SER A 259 18.80 -22.09 -1.67
C SER A 259 17.55 -21.43 -1.04
N ALA A 260 17.44 -20.10 -1.11
CA ALA A 260 16.34 -19.31 -0.56
C ALA A 260 15.24 -18.97 -1.60
N ARG A 261 15.40 -19.38 -2.87
CA ARG A 261 14.43 -19.11 -3.94
C ARG A 261 13.10 -19.84 -3.69
N THR A 262 12.00 -19.11 -3.78
CA THR A 262 10.64 -19.63 -3.54
C THR A 262 9.68 -19.31 -4.69
N LYS A 263 8.40 -19.72 -4.56
CA LYS A 263 7.33 -19.27 -5.48
C LYS A 263 7.14 -17.74 -5.48
N ALA A 264 7.47 -17.05 -4.38
CA ALA A 264 7.40 -15.60 -4.30
C ALA A 264 8.50 -14.93 -5.15
N THR A 265 9.70 -15.52 -5.21
CA THR A 265 10.83 -15.01 -6.01
C THR A 265 10.44 -14.80 -7.47
N LYS A 266 9.76 -15.77 -8.10
CA LYS A 266 9.27 -15.64 -9.49
C LYS A 266 8.28 -14.50 -9.71
N ARG A 267 7.57 -14.07 -8.66
CA ARG A 267 6.63 -12.95 -8.71
C ARG A 267 7.37 -11.62 -8.56
N PHE A 268 8.35 -11.56 -7.67
CA PHE A 268 9.30 -10.43 -7.60
C PHE A 268 10.04 -10.24 -8.93
N GLU A 269 10.59 -11.30 -9.53
CA GLU A 269 11.24 -11.28 -10.85
C GLU A 269 10.32 -10.71 -11.96
N ALA A 270 9.02 -11.02 -11.92
CA ALA A 270 8.06 -10.52 -12.90
C ALA A 270 7.73 -9.01 -12.74
N ILE A 271 7.70 -8.49 -11.51
CA ILE A 271 7.39 -7.07 -11.23
C ILE A 271 8.64 -6.17 -11.23
N TYR A 272 9.82 -6.76 -11.01
CA TYR A 272 11.08 -6.06 -10.79
C TYR A 272 11.45 -5.07 -11.91
N PRO A 273 11.41 -5.41 -13.22
CA PRO A 273 11.86 -4.50 -14.28
C PRO A 273 11.07 -3.19 -14.36
N LEU A 274 9.78 -3.23 -14.00
CA LEU A 274 8.91 -2.05 -13.95
C LEU A 274 9.21 -1.22 -12.70
N LEU A 275 9.30 -1.87 -11.54
CA LEU A 275 9.62 -1.20 -10.28
C LEU A 275 11.03 -0.60 -10.25
N LYS A 276 12.03 -1.25 -10.88
CA LYS A 276 13.37 -0.69 -11.13
C LYS A 276 13.26 0.62 -11.89
N GLN A 277 12.55 0.65 -13.03
CA GLN A 277 12.36 1.89 -13.79
C GLN A 277 11.73 3.01 -12.95
N VAL A 278 10.71 2.70 -12.13
CA VAL A 278 10.07 3.68 -11.24
C VAL A 278 11.02 4.15 -10.12
N ALA A 279 11.85 3.26 -9.59
CA ALA A 279 12.85 3.57 -8.56
C ALA A 279 14.05 4.38 -9.09
N LEU A 280 14.40 4.24 -10.38
CA LEU A 280 15.53 4.91 -11.03
C LEU A 280 15.14 6.21 -11.78
N LEU A 281 13.93 6.31 -12.36
CA LEU A 281 13.49 7.48 -13.15
C LEU A 281 12.83 8.61 -12.34
N ALA A 282 12.88 8.58 -11.00
CA ALA A 282 12.26 9.63 -10.19
C ALA A 282 12.92 11.00 -10.45
N PRO A 283 12.16 12.08 -10.72
CA PRO A 283 12.70 13.33 -11.25
C PRO A 283 13.67 14.05 -10.31
N GLU A 284 14.65 14.71 -10.92
CA GLU A 284 15.70 15.45 -10.24
C GLU A 284 15.18 16.76 -9.63
N ASN A 285 15.23 16.82 -8.30
CA ASN A 285 15.26 18.07 -7.56
C ASN A 285 16.68 18.25 -6.98
N SER A 286 16.90 19.29 -6.18
CA SER A 286 18.20 19.54 -5.51
C SER A 286 18.67 18.40 -4.58
N THR A 287 17.84 17.39 -4.28
CA THR A 287 18.25 16.17 -3.58
C THR A 287 18.60 14.98 -4.49
N GLY A 288 18.67 15.19 -5.82
CA GLY A 288 19.07 14.19 -6.81
C GLY A 288 20.48 13.62 -6.57
N SER A 289 21.48 14.48 -6.31
CA SER A 289 22.84 14.01 -5.99
C SER A 289 22.87 13.16 -4.72
N LYS A 290 22.09 13.51 -3.68
CA LYS A 290 21.97 12.68 -2.48
C LYS A 290 21.35 11.31 -2.80
N ARG A 291 20.29 11.26 -3.60
CA ARG A 291 19.65 10.00 -4.03
C ARG A 291 20.63 9.11 -4.78
N MET A 292 21.37 9.66 -5.74
CA MET A 292 22.27 8.87 -6.57
C MET A 292 23.39 8.26 -5.73
N LYS A 293 23.89 9.03 -4.75
CA LYS A 293 24.85 8.56 -3.75
C LYS A 293 24.28 7.47 -2.85
N GLU A 294 23.07 7.66 -2.30
CA GLU A 294 22.35 6.63 -1.53
C GLU A 294 22.18 5.33 -2.34
N ILE A 295 21.85 5.42 -3.64
CA ILE A 295 21.70 4.25 -4.53
C ILE A 295 23.05 3.59 -4.82
N PHE A 296 24.08 4.38 -5.14
CA PHE A 296 25.43 3.89 -5.40
C PHE A 296 26.00 3.13 -4.20
N THR A 297 25.89 3.68 -2.98
CA THR A 297 26.39 3.04 -1.75
C THR A 297 25.79 1.64 -1.56
N PHE A 298 24.46 1.50 -1.49
CA PHE A 298 23.89 0.17 -1.25
C PHE A 298 24.16 -0.79 -2.43
N SER A 299 24.29 -0.28 -3.66
CA SER A 299 24.58 -1.12 -4.83
C SER A 299 26.03 -1.62 -4.83
N LEU A 300 26.98 -0.84 -4.31
CA LEU A 300 28.36 -1.27 -4.10
C LEU A 300 28.43 -2.31 -2.96
N GLU A 301 27.75 -2.06 -1.84
CA GLU A 301 27.65 -3.01 -0.72
C GLU A 301 27.02 -4.36 -1.13
N LEU A 302 26.03 -4.34 -2.04
CA LEU A 302 25.40 -5.53 -2.60
C LEU A 302 26.25 -6.26 -3.65
N ALA A 303 27.14 -5.54 -4.33
CA ALA A 303 28.05 -6.12 -5.32
C ALA A 303 29.17 -6.95 -4.66
N GLU A 304 29.46 -6.72 -3.38
CA GLU A 304 30.41 -7.54 -2.59
C GLU A 304 29.81 -8.91 -2.17
N GLU A 305 28.51 -9.16 -2.40
CA GLU A 305 27.88 -10.47 -2.10
C GLU A 305 28.26 -11.55 -3.15
N GLU A 306 29.21 -12.44 -2.79
CA GLU A 306 29.83 -13.50 -3.62
C GLU A 306 28.96 -14.09 -4.76
N ASP A 307 29.50 -14.07 -5.99
CA ASP A 307 29.07 -14.79 -7.22
C ASP A 307 27.57 -15.07 -7.30
N SER A 308 26.80 -13.98 -7.43
CA SER A 308 25.34 -14.01 -7.40
C SER A 308 24.71 -13.08 -8.43
N VAL A 309 23.52 -13.45 -8.92
CA VAL A 309 22.69 -12.60 -9.80
C VAL A 309 22.32 -11.27 -9.10
N LEU A 310 22.35 -11.23 -7.77
CA LEU A 310 22.17 -10.01 -6.99
C LEU A 310 23.36 -9.05 -7.19
N ALA A 311 24.59 -9.55 -7.09
CA ALA A 311 25.80 -8.78 -7.34
C ALA A 311 25.88 -8.31 -8.80
N GLU A 312 25.61 -9.17 -9.79
CA GLU A 312 25.59 -8.77 -11.22
C GLU A 312 24.67 -7.57 -11.48
N GLU A 313 23.46 -7.58 -10.90
CA GLU A 313 22.45 -6.53 -11.01
C GLU A 313 22.82 -5.29 -10.18
N ALA A 314 23.44 -5.48 -9.01
CA ALA A 314 23.93 -4.40 -8.16
C ALA A 314 25.08 -3.64 -8.81
N THR A 315 26.07 -4.33 -9.37
CA THR A 315 27.15 -3.74 -10.18
C THR A 315 26.57 -2.96 -11.37
N ALA A 316 25.55 -3.50 -12.06
CA ALA A 316 24.89 -2.77 -13.14
C ALA A 316 24.18 -1.47 -12.68
N ILE A 317 23.65 -1.44 -11.45
CA ILE A 317 23.04 -0.23 -10.86
C ILE A 317 24.11 0.75 -10.35
N ALA A 318 25.24 0.25 -9.84
CA ALA A 318 26.39 1.07 -9.47
C ALA A 318 27.00 1.78 -10.70
N ILE A 319 27.17 1.07 -11.82
CA ILE A 319 27.57 1.65 -13.12
C ILE A 319 26.57 2.73 -13.56
N TRP A 320 25.27 2.41 -13.53
CA TRP A 320 24.22 3.39 -13.86
C TRP A 320 24.34 4.66 -12.99
N ALA A 321 24.52 4.52 -11.67
CA ALA A 321 24.65 5.65 -10.76
C ALA A 321 25.93 6.49 -10.99
N LEU A 322 27.02 5.88 -11.44
CA LEU A 322 28.25 6.58 -11.86
C LEU A 322 28.06 7.35 -13.17
N THR A 323 27.43 6.74 -14.18
CA THR A 323 27.21 7.35 -15.51
C THR A 323 26.20 8.49 -15.49
N GLU A 324 25.21 8.47 -14.60
CA GLU A 324 24.23 9.56 -14.45
C GLU A 324 24.70 10.66 -13.49
N ASN A 325 25.72 10.42 -12.66
CA ASN A 325 26.23 11.45 -11.73
C ASN A 325 27.72 11.30 -11.39
N ALA A 326 28.55 12.17 -11.96
CA ALA A 326 30.00 12.23 -11.71
C ALA A 326 30.39 12.41 -10.22
N ASP A 327 29.48 12.93 -9.39
CA ASP A 327 29.67 13.10 -7.95
C ASP A 327 29.71 11.75 -7.19
N CYS A 328 29.27 10.64 -7.83
CA CYS A 328 29.39 9.28 -7.30
C CYS A 328 30.82 8.73 -7.39
N PHE A 329 31.66 9.17 -8.34
CA PHE A 329 33.09 8.80 -8.37
C PHE A 329 33.84 9.29 -7.12
N LYS A 330 33.52 10.51 -6.66
CA LYS A 330 34.07 11.05 -5.41
C LYS A 330 33.61 10.26 -4.19
N LEU A 331 32.41 9.69 -4.24
CA LEU A 331 31.92 8.82 -3.17
C LEU A 331 32.63 7.47 -3.20
N TRP A 332 32.82 6.89 -4.38
CA TRP A 332 33.57 5.64 -4.58
C TRP A 332 35.00 5.72 -4.05
N ASP A 333 35.70 6.84 -4.30
CA ASP A 333 37.04 7.13 -3.75
C ASP A 333 37.11 7.08 -2.21
N ASN A 334 35.97 7.23 -1.51
CA ASN A 334 35.85 7.09 -0.06
C ASN A 334 35.34 5.71 0.41
N LEU A 335 34.76 4.88 -0.49
CA LEU A 335 34.12 3.60 -0.14
C LEU A 335 34.85 2.36 -0.67
N TYR A 336 35.74 2.51 -1.66
CA TYR A 336 36.37 1.37 -2.34
C TYR A 336 37.21 0.50 -1.39
N THR A 337 37.79 1.08 -0.34
CA THR A 337 38.59 0.35 0.65
C THR A 337 37.77 -0.60 1.53
N GLU A 338 36.46 -0.39 1.61
CA GLU A 338 35.52 -1.22 2.38
C GLU A 338 34.78 -2.24 1.49
N ASN A 339 34.88 -2.11 0.17
CA ASN A 339 34.20 -2.92 -0.84
C ASN A 339 35.20 -3.18 -1.99
N LEU A 340 36.29 -3.90 -1.68
CA LEU A 340 37.45 -3.97 -2.58
C LEU A 340 37.16 -4.86 -3.78
N ASP A 341 36.53 -6.01 -3.56
CA ASP A 341 36.29 -7.00 -4.61
C ASP A 341 35.20 -6.47 -5.56
N ALA A 342 34.11 -5.91 -5.03
CA ALA A 342 33.09 -5.20 -5.80
C ALA A 342 33.66 -4.01 -6.58
N SER A 343 34.66 -3.30 -6.03
CA SER A 343 35.32 -2.20 -6.74
C SER A 343 36.20 -2.68 -7.90
N VAL A 344 36.83 -3.84 -7.78
CA VAL A 344 37.57 -4.47 -8.88
C VAL A 344 36.59 -4.91 -9.97
N ASP A 345 35.54 -5.65 -9.63
CA ASP A 345 34.51 -6.11 -10.57
C ASP A 345 33.82 -4.94 -11.29
N LEU A 346 33.55 -3.85 -10.56
CA LEU A 346 32.99 -2.62 -11.10
C LEU A 346 33.95 -1.92 -12.08
N LEU A 347 35.26 -1.91 -11.79
CA LEU A 347 36.28 -1.37 -12.70
C LEU A 347 36.44 -2.23 -13.96
N GLU A 348 36.51 -3.55 -13.82
CA GLU A 348 36.64 -4.48 -14.95
C GLU A 348 35.43 -4.35 -15.89
N LYS A 349 34.21 -4.36 -15.34
CA LYS A 349 32.97 -4.19 -16.12
C LYS A 349 32.87 -2.82 -16.77
N LEU A 350 33.29 -1.73 -16.11
CA LEU A 350 33.38 -0.39 -16.71
C LEU A 350 34.42 -0.32 -17.85
N ALA A 351 35.51 -1.08 -17.77
CA ALA A 351 36.53 -1.13 -18.81
C ALA A 351 36.06 -1.93 -20.03
N ASP A 352 35.39 -3.06 -19.82
CA ASP A 352 34.81 -3.89 -20.89
C ASP A 352 33.66 -3.16 -21.62
N GLU A 353 32.75 -2.55 -20.85
CA GLU A 353 31.61 -1.78 -21.37
C GLU A 353 31.97 -0.32 -21.72
N TRP A 354 33.26 0.06 -21.72
CA TRP A 354 33.72 1.45 -21.87
C TRP A 354 33.15 2.17 -23.10
N LYS A 355 32.96 1.45 -24.22
CA LYS A 355 32.39 2.02 -25.46
C LYS A 355 30.95 2.49 -25.32
N ASP A 356 30.19 1.88 -24.42
CA ASP A 356 28.77 2.19 -24.20
C ASP A 356 28.60 3.31 -23.16
N HIS A 357 29.52 3.40 -22.18
CA HIS A 357 29.47 4.38 -21.09
C HIS A 357 30.26 5.68 -21.35
N SER A 358 31.32 5.65 -22.16
CA SER A 358 32.21 6.81 -22.46
C SER A 358 31.55 7.98 -23.21
N ILE A 359 30.27 7.88 -23.56
CA ILE A 359 29.47 8.99 -24.12
C ILE A 359 28.76 9.78 -22.99
N LYS A 360 28.61 9.18 -21.80
CA LYS A 360 28.01 9.78 -20.60
C LYS A 360 29.02 10.21 -19.54
N LEU A 361 30.17 9.53 -19.50
CA LEU A 361 31.33 9.79 -18.61
C LEU A 361 32.28 10.84 -19.23
#